data_AF-A0A1N6L7F7-F1
#
_entry.id   AF-A0A1N6L7F7-F1
#
_cell.length_a   1.000
_cell.length_b   1.000
_cell.length_c   1.000
_cell.angle_alpha   90.00
_cell.angle_beta   90.00
_cell.angle_gamma   90.00
#
_symmetry.space_group_name_H-M   'P 1'
#
loop_
_entity.id
_entity.type
_entity.pdbx_description
1 polymer ?
#
loop_
_entity_poly.entity_id
_entity_poly.type
_entity_poly.pdbx_seq_one_letter_code
_entity_poly.pdbx_strand_id
1 'polypeptide(L)'
;MDSLPTVVTVVPKPRLPKVLGSLNVAFGFFLFLIGLGPLDLIGPSFTQNQPFKLEPGDAQSFYDQFRQRQIFELQAREESTTDASKKAALRTERLELAANHPKTIDQHLDLKSINHVLLLLNWYYWADFATGPVLNLLMLASGIGLTQLRAWARKMAIWVAVVKIGRIFALTLFFTIVIVPHARRAMDAVAHTDLGTLLIAKANSALIQASTGPPPVHYTADNIAVNMAAMAYIFAVFGMMFCLIYPAISLVILTRPSVKAACCLDELSGSEEREEELS
;
A
#
# COMPACT_ATOMS: atom_id res chain seq x y z
N MET A 1 39.47 -48.40 -10.40
CA MET A 1 38.04 -48.69 -10.66
C MET A 1 37.27 -47.56 -10.02
N ASP A 2 36.92 -46.55 -10.82
CA ASP A 2 36.10 -45.44 -10.34
C ASP A 2 34.69 -45.95 -10.12
N SER A 3 34.18 -45.85 -8.89
CA SER A 3 32.83 -46.23 -8.54
C SER A 3 31.85 -45.45 -9.42
N LEU A 4 31.03 -46.15 -10.20
CA LEU A 4 29.97 -45.53 -11.00
C LEU A 4 29.10 -44.64 -10.10
N PRO A 5 28.74 -43.44 -10.56
CA PRO A 5 27.93 -42.52 -9.77
C PRO A 5 26.60 -43.17 -9.38
N THR A 6 26.36 -43.33 -8.09
CA THR A 6 25.12 -43.88 -7.56
C THR A 6 23.97 -42.94 -7.94
N VAL A 7 23.15 -43.36 -8.90
CA VAL A 7 21.97 -42.60 -9.32
C VAL A 7 20.95 -42.67 -8.19
N VAL A 8 20.83 -41.59 -7.41
CA VAL A 8 19.80 -41.47 -6.38
C VAL A 8 18.45 -41.24 -7.06
N THR A 9 17.62 -42.26 -7.11
CA THR A 9 16.26 -42.19 -7.66
C THR A 9 15.35 -41.44 -6.68
N VAL A 10 14.84 -40.28 -7.09
CA VAL A 10 13.93 -39.45 -6.26
C VAL A 10 12.48 -39.75 -6.66
N VAL A 11 11.67 -40.21 -5.70
CA VAL A 11 10.24 -40.47 -5.93
C VAL A 11 9.48 -39.15 -6.19
N PRO A 12 8.79 -39.00 -7.34
CA PRO A 12 8.06 -37.78 -7.67
C PRO A 12 6.85 -37.59 -6.75
N LYS A 13 6.62 -36.34 -6.30
CA LYS A 13 5.46 -35.97 -5.46
C LYS A 13 4.57 -34.95 -6.17
N PRO A 14 3.67 -35.37 -7.09
CA PRO A 14 2.88 -34.45 -7.93
C PRO A 14 1.82 -33.65 -7.16
N ARG A 15 1.42 -34.10 -5.95
CA ARG A 15 0.41 -33.41 -5.15
C ARG A 15 0.87 -32.02 -4.69
N LEU A 16 2.14 -31.87 -4.33
CA LEU A 16 2.69 -30.59 -3.84
C LEU A 16 2.64 -29.47 -4.88
N PRO A 17 3.18 -29.62 -6.11
CA PRO A 17 3.08 -28.59 -7.14
C PRO A 17 1.63 -28.31 -7.55
N LYS A 18 0.73 -29.30 -7.54
CA LYS A 18 -0.70 -29.07 -7.80
C LYS A 18 -1.36 -28.19 -6.75
N VAL A 19 -1.14 -28.48 -5.46
CA VAL A 19 -1.65 -27.66 -4.34
C VAL A 19 -1.10 -26.24 -4.41
N LEU A 20 0.20 -26.08 -4.64
CA LEU A 20 0.80 -24.76 -4.83
C LEU A 20 0.24 -24.04 -6.06
N GLY A 21 0.01 -24.77 -7.16
CA GLY A 21 -0.62 -24.23 -8.35
C GLY A 21 -2.01 -23.66 -8.07
N SER A 22 -2.86 -24.41 -7.37
CA SER A 22 -4.18 -23.95 -6.93
C SER A 22 -4.11 -22.74 -6.01
N LEU A 23 -3.17 -22.71 -5.06
CA LEU A 23 -2.95 -21.54 -4.20
C LEU A 23 -2.47 -20.33 -5.00
N ASN A 24 -1.55 -20.51 -5.95
CA ASN A 24 -1.08 -19.44 -6.84
C ASN A 24 -2.22 -18.85 -7.66
N VAL A 25 -3.14 -19.68 -8.14
CA VAL A 25 -4.34 -19.24 -8.86
C VAL A 25 -5.25 -18.42 -7.94
N ALA A 26 -5.60 -18.97 -6.77
CA ALA A 26 -6.50 -18.32 -5.83
C ALA A 26 -5.94 -16.98 -5.32
N PHE A 27 -4.71 -16.97 -4.82
CA PHE A 27 -4.06 -15.76 -4.34
C PHE A 27 -3.73 -14.80 -5.47
N GLY A 28 -3.30 -15.30 -6.64
CA GLY A 28 -2.94 -14.45 -7.78
C GLY A 28 -4.15 -13.66 -8.27
N PHE A 29 -5.29 -14.34 -8.39
CA PHE A 29 -6.56 -13.71 -8.74
C PHE A 29 -7.05 -12.74 -7.65
N PHE A 30 -7.07 -13.16 -6.39
CA PHE A 30 -7.56 -12.32 -5.29
C PHE A 30 -6.70 -11.08 -5.07
N LEU A 31 -5.36 -11.22 -5.07
CA LEU A 31 -4.44 -10.09 -4.96
C LEU A 31 -4.49 -9.18 -6.19
N PHE A 32 -4.76 -9.73 -7.37
CA PHE A 32 -5.00 -8.91 -8.56
C PHE A 32 -6.26 -8.06 -8.38
N LEU A 33 -7.39 -8.65 -7.98
CA LEU A 33 -8.63 -7.91 -7.72
C LEU A 33 -8.49 -6.87 -6.61
N ILE A 34 -7.83 -7.21 -5.49
CA ILE A 34 -7.53 -6.23 -4.44
C ILE A 34 -6.69 -5.08 -4.99
N GLY A 35 -5.70 -5.38 -5.83
CA GLY A 35 -4.87 -4.36 -6.48
C GLY A 35 -5.65 -3.45 -7.45
N LEU A 36 -6.79 -3.92 -7.98
CA LEU A 36 -7.68 -3.10 -8.80
C LEU A 36 -8.55 -2.13 -7.97
N GLY A 37 -8.86 -2.43 -6.70
CA GLY A 37 -9.67 -1.52 -5.88
C GLY A 37 -9.09 -0.10 -5.75
N PRO A 38 -7.80 0.06 -5.44
CA PRO A 38 -7.14 1.36 -5.42
C PRO A 38 -7.08 2.07 -6.78
N LEU A 39 -7.30 1.38 -7.91
CA LEU A 39 -7.31 2.03 -9.22
C LEU A 39 -8.46 3.01 -9.39
N ASP A 40 -9.61 2.76 -8.79
CA ASP A 40 -10.71 3.72 -8.91
C ASP A 40 -10.38 5.01 -8.15
N LEU A 41 -9.60 4.90 -7.06
CA LEU A 41 -9.21 6.04 -6.24
C LEU A 41 -8.02 6.81 -6.82
N ILE A 42 -7.00 6.12 -7.34
CA ILE A 42 -5.72 6.71 -7.76
C ILE A 42 -5.57 6.75 -9.29
N GLY A 43 -6.36 5.94 -10.00
CA GLY A 43 -6.34 5.81 -11.47
C GLY A 43 -6.50 7.14 -12.22
N PRO A 44 -7.41 8.04 -11.83
CA PRO A 44 -7.50 9.36 -12.47
C PRO A 44 -6.20 10.17 -12.36
N SER A 45 -5.51 10.12 -11.21
CA SER A 45 -4.21 10.78 -11.04
C SER A 45 -3.15 10.14 -11.93
N PHE A 46 -3.21 8.82 -12.12
CA PHE A 46 -2.30 8.09 -13.01
C PHE A 46 -2.56 8.34 -14.50
N THR A 47 -3.81 8.39 -14.94
CA THR A 47 -4.14 8.64 -16.36
C THR A 47 -3.81 10.06 -16.79
N GLN A 48 -3.86 11.01 -15.87
CA GLN A 48 -3.52 12.40 -16.13
C GLN A 48 -2.01 12.70 -15.99
N ASN A 49 -1.19 11.72 -15.59
CA ASN A 49 0.22 11.92 -15.24
C ASN A 49 0.44 13.12 -14.31
N GLN A 50 -0.56 13.45 -13.48
CA GLN A 50 -0.43 14.52 -12.51
C GLN A 50 0.20 13.90 -11.27
N PRO A 51 1.50 14.14 -11.00
CA PRO A 51 2.06 13.73 -9.73
C PRO A 51 1.22 14.35 -8.63
N PHE A 52 1.10 13.68 -7.48
CA PHE A 52 0.55 14.31 -6.29
C PHE A 52 1.26 15.66 -6.10
N LYS A 53 0.55 16.73 -6.38
CA LYS A 53 1.06 18.10 -6.35
C LYS A 53 -0.06 18.93 -5.79
N LEU A 54 0.26 19.61 -4.72
CA LEU A 54 -0.60 20.59 -4.12
C LEU A 54 -0.30 21.93 -4.79
N GLU A 55 -1.19 22.34 -5.70
CA GLU A 55 -1.10 23.67 -6.31
C GLU A 55 -1.53 24.72 -5.27
N PRO A 56 -0.92 25.92 -5.25
CA PRO A 56 -1.28 26.96 -4.28
C PRO A 56 -2.77 27.32 -4.32
N GLY A 57 -3.38 27.34 -5.51
CA GLY A 57 -4.81 27.61 -5.69
C GLY A 57 -5.69 26.51 -5.08
N ASP A 58 -5.30 25.25 -5.24
CA ASP A 58 -6.03 24.12 -4.66
C ASP A 58 -5.88 24.08 -3.13
N ALA A 59 -4.69 24.35 -2.62
CA ALA A 59 -4.44 24.48 -1.17
C ALA A 59 -5.30 25.58 -0.55
N GLN A 60 -5.34 26.75 -1.21
CA GLN A 60 -6.16 27.87 -0.76
C GLN A 60 -7.66 27.53 -0.84
N SER A 61 -8.12 26.94 -1.95
CA SER A 61 -9.51 26.52 -2.11
C SER A 61 -9.94 25.51 -1.04
N PHE A 62 -9.08 24.52 -0.77
CA PHE A 62 -9.33 23.53 0.28
C PHE A 62 -9.41 24.18 1.67
N TYR A 63 -8.47 25.08 1.99
CA TYR A 63 -8.48 25.83 3.24
C TYR A 63 -9.73 26.70 3.38
N ASP A 64 -10.12 27.41 2.32
CA ASP A 64 -11.31 28.26 2.30
C ASP A 64 -12.59 27.44 2.50
N GLN A 65 -12.74 26.30 1.80
CA GLN A 65 -13.88 25.39 1.97
C GLN A 65 -13.95 24.83 3.39
N PHE A 66 -12.81 24.43 3.95
CA PHE A 66 -12.73 23.88 5.29
C PHE A 66 -13.14 24.92 6.33
N ARG A 67 -12.62 26.14 6.20
CA ARG A 67 -12.95 27.27 7.06
C ARG A 67 -14.42 27.64 6.96
N GLN A 68 -14.97 27.74 5.75
CA GLN A 68 -16.40 28.01 5.55
C GLN A 68 -17.27 26.96 6.24
N ARG A 69 -16.89 25.68 6.14
CA ARG A 69 -17.58 24.60 6.85
C ARG A 69 -17.52 24.77 8.36
N GLN A 70 -16.38 25.16 8.92
CA GLN A 70 -16.29 25.41 10.37
C GLN A 70 -17.14 26.60 10.81
N ILE A 71 -17.13 27.70 10.05
CA ILE A 71 -18.00 28.85 10.32
C ILE A 71 -19.47 28.41 10.32
N PHE A 72 -19.87 27.59 9.35
CA PHE A 72 -21.23 27.02 9.29
C PHE A 72 -21.55 26.11 10.47
N GLU A 73 -20.62 25.23 10.86
CA GLU A 73 -20.79 24.35 12.03
C GLU A 73 -20.88 25.15 13.34
N LEU A 74 -20.07 26.21 13.52
CA LEU A 74 -20.15 27.13 14.66
C LEU A 74 -21.47 27.88 14.68
N GLN A 75 -21.96 28.34 13.53
CA GLN A 75 -23.27 28.99 13.42
C GLN A 75 -24.41 28.04 13.80
N ALA A 76 -24.39 26.79 13.30
CA ALA A 76 -25.40 25.80 13.65
C ALA A 76 -25.38 25.47 15.16
N ARG A 77 -24.20 25.47 15.80
CA ARG A 77 -24.08 25.34 17.26
C ARG A 77 -24.58 26.59 18.00
N GLU A 78 -24.30 27.78 17.49
CA GLU A 78 -24.79 29.06 18.03
C GLU A 78 -26.33 29.10 18.03
N GLU A 79 -26.95 28.62 16.96
CA GLU A 79 -28.41 28.60 16.79
C GLU A 79 -29.10 27.51 17.62
N SER A 80 -28.47 26.33 17.76
CA SER A 80 -29.02 25.21 18.52
C SER A 80 -28.81 25.32 20.03
N THR A 81 -27.90 26.18 20.49
CA THR A 81 -27.62 26.38 21.92
C THR A 81 -28.61 27.37 22.55
N THR A 82 -29.29 26.95 23.62
CA THR A 82 -30.23 27.81 24.39
C THR A 82 -29.56 28.65 25.47
N ASP A 83 -28.33 28.32 25.87
CA ASP A 83 -27.53 29.04 26.86
C ASP A 83 -26.92 30.31 26.26
N ALA A 84 -27.33 31.47 26.79
CA ALA A 84 -26.89 32.78 26.30
C ALA A 84 -25.37 33.00 26.42
N SER A 85 -24.72 32.47 27.46
CA SER A 85 -23.27 32.62 27.66
C SER A 85 -22.50 31.82 26.61
N LYS A 86 -22.89 30.56 26.39
CA LYS A 86 -22.30 29.70 25.35
C LYS A 86 -22.54 30.25 23.95
N LYS A 87 -23.74 30.79 23.71
CA LYS A 87 -24.08 31.43 22.43
C LYS A 87 -23.19 32.63 22.14
N ALA A 88 -22.93 33.47 23.14
CA ALA A 88 -22.00 34.60 23.01
C ALA A 88 -20.56 34.12 22.72
N ALA A 89 -20.10 33.06 23.40
CA ALA A 89 -18.77 32.48 23.17
C ALA A 89 -18.61 31.92 21.74
N LEU A 90 -19.58 31.12 21.27
CA LEU A 90 -19.59 30.56 19.91
C LEU A 90 -19.64 31.66 18.84
N ARG A 91 -20.38 32.74 19.09
CA ARG A 91 -20.42 33.91 18.21
C ARG A 91 -19.06 34.59 18.13
N THR A 92 -18.39 34.79 19.27
CA THR A 92 -17.04 35.38 19.30
C THR A 92 -16.06 34.51 18.53
N GLU A 93 -16.05 33.19 18.75
CA GLU A 93 -15.20 32.24 18.03
C GLU A 93 -15.45 32.27 16.51
N ARG A 94 -16.72 32.30 16.09
CA ARG A 94 -17.10 32.42 14.68
C ARG A 94 -16.62 33.72 14.05
N LEU A 95 -16.76 34.84 14.77
CA LEU A 95 -16.31 36.15 14.29
C LEU A 95 -14.79 36.25 14.22
N GLU A 96 -14.08 35.68 15.19
CA GLU A 96 -12.63 35.61 15.20
C GLU A 96 -12.11 34.76 14.03
N LEU A 97 -12.68 33.56 13.83
CA LEU A 97 -12.36 32.71 12.69
C LEU A 97 -12.70 33.39 11.35
N ALA A 98 -13.78 34.20 11.31
CA ALA A 98 -14.18 35.00 10.16
C ALA A 98 -13.22 36.18 9.88
N ALA A 99 -12.59 36.75 10.91
CA ALA A 99 -11.65 37.86 10.79
C ALA A 99 -10.22 37.39 10.43
N ASN A 100 -9.77 36.26 11.00
CA ASN A 100 -8.43 35.71 10.79
C ASN A 100 -8.38 34.85 9.52
N HIS A 101 -8.46 35.49 8.35
CA HIS A 101 -8.34 34.82 7.04
C HIS A 101 -6.99 35.14 6.38
N PRO A 102 -5.99 34.24 6.43
CA PRO A 102 -4.81 34.39 5.62
C PRO A 102 -5.20 34.26 4.14
N LYS A 103 -4.97 35.35 3.39
CA LYS A 103 -5.31 35.43 1.96
C LYS A 103 -4.36 34.63 1.06
N THR A 104 -3.24 34.16 1.60
CA THR A 104 -2.20 33.49 0.80
C THR A 104 -1.54 32.40 1.64
N ILE A 105 -2.01 31.17 1.45
CA ILE A 105 -1.58 30.00 2.24
C ILE A 105 -0.13 29.57 1.93
N ASP A 106 0.39 29.94 0.78
CA ASP A 106 1.76 29.71 0.33
C ASP A 106 2.82 30.38 1.23
N GLN A 107 2.45 31.47 1.92
CA GLN A 107 3.32 32.13 2.90
C GLN A 107 3.46 31.34 4.20
N HIS A 108 2.47 30.48 4.50
CA HIS A 108 2.40 29.71 5.74
C HIS A 108 2.73 28.23 5.53
N LEU A 109 2.66 27.74 4.30
CA LEU A 109 2.99 26.36 3.94
C LEU A 109 4.19 26.33 3.01
N ASP A 110 5.21 25.55 3.39
CA ASP A 110 6.28 25.18 2.46
C ASP A 110 5.77 24.16 1.43
N LEU A 111 4.97 24.65 0.48
CA LEU A 111 4.39 23.86 -0.60
C LEU A 111 5.49 23.19 -1.44
N LYS A 112 6.68 23.78 -1.53
CA LYS A 112 7.80 23.20 -2.28
C LYS A 112 8.30 21.93 -1.60
N SER A 113 8.51 21.97 -0.28
CA SER A 113 8.90 20.80 0.51
C SER A 113 7.81 19.72 0.47
N ILE A 114 6.54 20.11 0.68
CA ILE A 114 5.40 19.18 0.62
C ILE A 114 5.33 18.50 -0.76
N ASN A 115 5.41 19.27 -1.85
CA ASN A 115 5.37 18.74 -3.21
C ASN A 115 6.55 17.82 -3.53
N HIS A 116 7.73 18.06 -2.96
CA HIS A 116 8.86 17.16 -3.10
C HIS A 116 8.56 15.78 -2.45
N VAL A 117 7.97 15.77 -1.27
CA VAL A 117 7.57 14.52 -0.60
C VAL A 117 6.46 13.81 -1.37
N LEU A 118 5.46 14.55 -1.85
CA LEU A 118 4.36 14.00 -2.65
C LEU A 118 4.88 13.38 -3.96
N LEU A 119 5.90 13.96 -4.59
CA LEU A 119 6.55 13.38 -5.76
C LEU A 119 7.26 12.05 -5.43
N LEU A 120 7.99 11.97 -4.32
CA LEU A 120 8.62 10.72 -3.87
C LEU A 120 7.57 9.64 -3.58
N LEU A 121 6.47 10.03 -2.95
CA LEU A 121 5.34 9.16 -2.65
C LEU A 121 4.65 8.69 -3.93
N ASN A 122 4.49 9.57 -4.92
CA ASN A 122 3.96 9.23 -6.24
C ASN A 122 4.81 8.15 -6.92
N TRP A 123 6.14 8.31 -6.94
CA TRP A 123 7.05 7.31 -7.50
C TRP A 123 6.94 5.96 -6.82
N TYR A 124 6.85 5.95 -5.50
CA TYR A 124 6.65 4.74 -4.72
C TYR A 124 5.34 4.04 -5.06
N TYR A 125 4.23 4.78 -5.08
CA TYR A 125 2.93 4.22 -5.45
C TYR A 125 2.92 3.73 -6.89
N TRP A 126 3.54 4.44 -7.83
CA TRP A 126 3.71 3.98 -9.20
C TRP A 126 4.47 2.66 -9.29
N ALA A 127 5.58 2.55 -8.57
CA ALA A 127 6.38 1.33 -8.55
C ALA A 127 5.57 0.16 -7.99
N ASP A 128 4.87 0.36 -6.87
CA ASP A 128 4.01 -0.66 -6.27
C ASP A 128 2.85 -1.04 -7.22
N PHE A 129 2.16 -0.03 -7.74
CA PHE A 129 1.01 -0.16 -8.62
C PHE A 129 1.33 -0.83 -9.96
N ALA A 130 2.45 -0.50 -10.60
CA ALA A 130 2.81 -1.11 -11.89
C ALA A 130 3.29 -2.56 -11.72
N THR A 131 4.13 -2.82 -10.70
CA THR A 131 4.77 -4.12 -10.55
C THR A 131 3.89 -5.16 -9.84
N GLY A 132 2.94 -4.72 -9.01
CA GLY A 132 2.05 -5.61 -8.24
C GLY A 132 1.14 -6.47 -9.13
N PRO A 133 0.28 -5.87 -9.97
CA PRO A 133 -0.62 -6.58 -10.89
C PRO A 133 0.13 -7.49 -11.85
N VAL A 134 1.25 -7.03 -12.42
CA VAL A 134 2.09 -7.86 -13.31
C VAL A 134 2.57 -9.11 -12.59
N LEU A 135 3.12 -8.99 -11.37
CA LEU A 135 3.57 -10.15 -10.61
C LEU A 135 2.42 -11.05 -10.17
N ASN A 136 1.23 -10.52 -9.94
CA ASN A 136 0.03 -11.32 -9.62
C ASN A 136 -0.48 -12.11 -10.83
N LEU A 137 -0.46 -11.51 -12.04
CA LEU A 137 -0.77 -12.20 -13.29
C LEU A 137 0.24 -13.30 -13.61
N LEU A 138 1.54 -13.03 -13.43
CA LEU A 138 2.59 -14.04 -13.59
C LEU A 138 2.42 -15.17 -12.58
N MET A 139 2.04 -14.86 -11.33
CA MET A 139 1.73 -15.87 -10.32
C MET A 139 0.54 -16.73 -10.73
N LEU A 140 -0.54 -16.12 -11.24
CA LEU A 140 -1.72 -16.81 -11.78
C LEU A 140 -1.35 -17.75 -12.93
N ALA A 141 -0.62 -17.26 -13.93
CA ALA A 141 -0.16 -18.04 -15.08
C ALA A 141 0.73 -19.22 -14.65
N SER A 142 1.68 -18.98 -13.75
CA SER A 142 2.51 -20.05 -13.18
C SER A 142 1.69 -21.05 -12.37
N GLY A 143 0.63 -20.61 -11.70
CA GLY A 143 -0.30 -21.46 -10.96
C GLY A 143 -1.03 -22.44 -11.87
N ILE A 144 -1.57 -21.95 -12.99
CA ILE A 144 -2.23 -22.78 -14.02
C ILE A 144 -1.23 -23.80 -14.61
N GLY A 145 0.00 -23.39 -14.91
CA GLY A 145 1.00 -24.32 -15.42
C GLY A 145 1.44 -25.38 -14.38
N LEU A 146 1.47 -25.02 -13.10
CA LEU A 146 1.81 -25.94 -12.00
C LEU A 146 0.73 -26.99 -11.74
N THR A 147 -0.56 -26.68 -11.92
CA THR A 147 -1.63 -27.69 -11.81
C THR A 147 -1.52 -28.74 -12.92
N GLN A 148 -0.95 -28.35 -14.07
CA GLN A 148 -0.61 -29.22 -15.20
C GLN A 148 0.80 -29.83 -15.11
N LEU A 149 1.51 -29.63 -13.99
CA LEU A 149 2.88 -30.15 -13.76
C LEU A 149 3.93 -29.73 -14.80
N ARG A 150 3.75 -28.59 -15.49
CA ARG A 150 4.70 -28.15 -16.52
C ARG A 150 6.03 -27.69 -15.90
N ALA A 151 7.15 -28.11 -16.48
CA ALA A 151 8.50 -27.73 -16.02
C ALA A 151 8.77 -26.22 -16.06
N TRP A 152 8.31 -25.54 -17.13
CA TRP A 152 8.45 -24.10 -17.28
C TRP A 152 7.70 -23.32 -16.19
N ALA A 153 6.53 -23.83 -15.76
CA ALA A 153 5.71 -23.19 -14.75
C ALA A 153 6.38 -23.20 -13.38
N ARG A 154 7.11 -24.28 -13.05
CA ARG A 154 7.95 -24.32 -11.85
C ARG A 154 9.04 -23.25 -11.87
N LYS A 155 9.78 -23.14 -12.99
CA LYS A 155 10.84 -22.12 -13.15
C LYS A 155 10.26 -20.71 -13.01
N MET A 156 9.13 -20.45 -13.66
CA MET A 156 8.42 -19.18 -13.58
C MET A 156 7.95 -18.87 -12.17
N ALA A 157 7.33 -19.82 -11.46
CA ALA A 157 6.85 -19.62 -10.10
C ALA A 157 8.00 -19.31 -9.12
N ILE A 158 9.16 -19.95 -9.28
CA ILE A 158 10.37 -19.64 -8.50
C ILE A 158 10.82 -18.20 -8.77
N TRP A 159 10.91 -17.79 -10.04
CA TRP A 159 11.28 -16.42 -10.40
C TRP A 159 10.29 -15.39 -9.84
N VAL A 160 8.99 -15.63 -9.98
CA VAL A 160 7.95 -14.76 -9.41
C VAL A 160 8.09 -14.64 -7.89
N ALA A 161 8.36 -15.74 -7.19
CA ALA A 161 8.59 -15.73 -5.75
C ALA A 161 9.82 -14.87 -5.38
N VAL A 162 10.95 -15.08 -6.06
CA VAL A 162 12.19 -14.30 -5.83
C VAL A 162 11.98 -12.82 -6.12
N VAL A 163 11.38 -12.47 -7.26
CA VAL A 163 11.11 -11.07 -7.62
C VAL A 163 10.12 -10.42 -6.66
N LYS A 164 9.08 -11.14 -6.21
CA LYS A 164 8.16 -10.64 -5.18
C LYS A 164 8.89 -10.36 -3.86
N ILE A 165 9.75 -11.26 -3.40
CA ILE A 165 10.55 -11.05 -2.18
C ILE A 165 11.44 -9.82 -2.35
N GLY A 166 12.21 -9.73 -3.43
CA GLY A 166 13.10 -8.60 -3.70
C GLY A 166 12.34 -7.26 -3.77
N ARG A 167 11.20 -7.24 -4.47
CA ARG A 167 10.30 -6.08 -4.55
C ARG A 167 9.80 -5.66 -3.18
N ILE A 168 9.28 -6.60 -2.38
CA ILE A 168 8.75 -6.30 -1.03
C ILE A 168 9.86 -5.66 -0.19
N PHE A 169 11.05 -6.26 -0.15
CA PHE A 169 12.18 -5.69 0.59
C PHE A 169 12.57 -4.30 0.08
N ALA A 170 12.72 -4.12 -1.24
CA ALA A 170 13.12 -2.85 -1.82
C ALA A 170 12.10 -1.73 -1.54
N LEU A 171 10.81 -2.00 -1.77
CA LEU A 171 9.75 -1.02 -1.55
C LEU A 171 9.56 -0.72 -0.06
N THR A 172 9.52 -1.73 0.81
CA THR A 172 9.38 -1.52 2.26
C THR A 172 10.58 -0.74 2.81
N LEU A 173 11.80 -1.04 2.39
CA LEU A 173 13.00 -0.34 2.83
C LEU A 173 12.99 1.12 2.34
N PHE A 174 12.69 1.35 1.08
CA PHE A 174 12.55 2.69 0.51
C PHE A 174 11.47 3.50 1.23
N PHE A 175 10.29 2.91 1.46
CA PHE A 175 9.21 3.55 2.20
C PHE A 175 9.64 3.93 3.62
N THR A 176 10.23 2.98 4.35
CA THR A 176 10.64 3.15 5.75
C THR A 176 11.79 4.17 5.90
N ILE A 177 12.82 4.10 5.04
CA ILE A 177 14.02 4.92 5.18
C ILE A 177 13.87 6.30 4.55
N VAL A 178 13.15 6.39 3.42
CA VAL A 178 13.06 7.64 2.64
C VAL A 178 11.72 8.31 2.87
N ILE A 179 10.61 7.61 2.61
CA ILE A 179 9.29 8.25 2.55
C ILE A 179 8.79 8.65 3.93
N VAL A 180 8.80 7.74 4.91
CA VAL A 180 8.24 8.01 6.24
C VAL A 180 8.95 9.18 6.93
N PRO A 181 10.29 9.30 6.93
CA PRO A 181 10.96 10.47 7.53
C PRO A 181 10.63 11.79 6.82
N HIS A 182 10.55 11.80 5.49
CA HIS A 182 10.20 13.00 4.74
C HIS A 182 8.75 13.39 4.94
N ALA A 183 7.83 12.43 4.88
CA ALA A 183 6.41 12.63 5.19
C ALA A 183 6.20 13.14 6.61
N ARG A 184 6.94 12.61 7.59
CA ARG A 184 6.91 13.11 8.97
C ARG A 184 7.32 14.58 9.03
N ARG A 185 8.44 14.97 8.42
CA ARG A 185 8.91 16.38 8.43
C ARG A 185 7.93 17.32 7.73
N ALA A 186 7.36 16.89 6.60
CA ALA A 186 6.35 17.67 5.90
C ALA A 186 5.08 17.83 6.76
N MET A 187 4.63 16.76 7.41
CA MET A 187 3.49 16.81 8.32
C MET A 187 3.76 17.68 9.55
N ASP A 188 4.96 17.61 10.12
CA ASP A 188 5.41 18.44 11.25
C ASP A 188 5.36 19.93 10.88
N ALA A 189 5.88 20.29 9.70
CA ALA A 189 5.80 21.65 9.17
C ALA A 189 4.34 22.13 9.00
N VAL A 190 3.44 21.25 8.56
CA VAL A 190 2.01 21.58 8.42
C VAL A 190 1.31 21.66 9.78
N ALA A 191 1.64 20.79 10.73
CA ALA A 191 0.93 20.62 12.00
C ALA A 191 0.90 21.89 12.86
N HIS A 192 1.93 22.71 12.77
CA HIS A 192 2.05 23.99 13.50
C HIS A 192 1.43 25.19 12.78
N THR A 193 0.84 24.99 11.60
CA THR A 193 0.11 26.05 10.88
C THR A 193 -1.36 26.08 11.27
N ASP A 194 -2.06 27.16 10.92
CA ASP A 194 -3.52 27.24 11.08
C ASP A 194 -4.23 26.11 10.34
N LEU A 195 -3.77 25.71 9.16
CA LEU A 195 -4.31 24.55 8.47
C LEU A 195 -4.08 23.25 9.28
N GLY A 196 -2.89 23.10 9.88
CA GLY A 196 -2.57 21.95 10.73
C GLY A 196 -3.47 21.85 11.96
N THR A 197 -3.65 22.94 12.69
CA THR A 197 -4.51 22.97 13.89
C THR A 197 -5.96 22.62 13.53
N LEU A 198 -6.45 23.15 12.41
CA LEU A 198 -7.77 22.84 11.85
C LEU A 198 -7.93 21.36 11.48
N LEU A 199 -6.94 20.77 10.82
CA LEU A 199 -6.92 19.35 10.46
C LEU A 199 -6.89 18.45 11.70
N ILE A 200 -6.05 18.79 12.68
CA ILE A 200 -5.95 18.09 13.97
C ILE A 200 -7.29 18.15 14.73
N ALA A 201 -7.92 19.31 14.79
CA ALA A 201 -9.22 19.48 15.45
C ALA A 201 -10.29 18.59 14.82
N LYS A 202 -10.32 18.48 13.49
CA LYS A 202 -11.25 17.58 12.78
C LYS A 202 -10.90 16.11 12.97
N ALA A 203 -9.62 15.75 12.97
CA ALA A 203 -9.21 14.37 13.24
C ALA A 203 -9.65 13.93 14.64
N ASN A 204 -9.49 14.82 15.63
CA ASN A 204 -9.96 14.60 17.00
C ASN A 204 -11.48 14.49 17.09
N SER A 205 -12.23 15.36 16.40
CA SER A 205 -13.70 15.30 16.44
C SER A 205 -14.25 14.01 15.82
N ALA A 206 -13.68 13.55 14.70
CA ALA A 206 -14.03 12.28 14.08
C ALA A 206 -13.70 11.10 15.01
N LEU A 207 -12.56 11.14 15.70
CA LEU A 207 -12.16 10.09 16.63
C LEU A 207 -13.09 10.04 17.86
N ILE A 208 -13.53 11.19 18.36
CA ILE A 208 -14.53 11.27 19.44
C ILE A 208 -15.87 10.69 18.99
N GLN A 209 -16.32 11.02 17.77
CA GLN A 209 -17.58 10.49 17.23
C GLN A 209 -17.52 8.97 17.01
N ALA A 210 -16.36 8.43 16.61
CA ALA A 210 -16.19 7.01 16.38
C ALA A 210 -15.92 6.20 17.66
N SER A 211 -15.48 6.84 18.75
CA SER A 211 -15.16 6.14 20.00
C SER A 211 -16.43 5.79 20.77
N THR A 212 -16.62 4.49 21.03
CA THR A 212 -17.66 3.95 21.93
C THR A 212 -17.09 3.51 23.28
N GLY A 213 -15.82 3.82 23.56
CA GLY A 213 -15.06 3.27 24.68
C GLY A 213 -14.23 4.31 25.45
N PRO A 214 -13.05 3.94 26.00
CA PRO A 214 -12.22 4.86 26.79
C PRO A 214 -11.85 6.13 26.01
N PRO A 215 -11.41 7.20 26.71
CA PRO A 215 -11.17 8.48 26.08
C PRO A 215 -10.19 8.34 24.90
N PRO A 216 -10.57 8.83 23.72
CA PRO A 216 -9.75 8.69 22.52
C PRO A 216 -8.42 9.44 22.66
N VAL A 217 -7.39 8.95 21.96
CA VAL A 217 -6.10 9.64 21.90
C VAL A 217 -6.28 11.00 21.24
N HIS A 218 -6.02 12.08 21.98
CA HIS A 218 -6.05 13.42 21.42
C HIS A 218 -4.77 13.72 20.63
N TYR A 219 -4.94 13.98 19.35
CA TYR A 219 -3.88 14.49 18.50
C TYR A 219 -3.57 15.95 18.86
N THR A 220 -2.28 16.25 18.95
CA THR A 220 -1.68 17.57 19.10
C THR A 220 -0.73 17.80 17.93
N ALA A 221 -0.30 19.05 17.72
CA ALA A 221 0.66 19.34 16.66
C ALA A 221 1.95 18.51 16.83
N ASP A 222 2.43 18.38 18.06
CA ASP A 222 3.68 17.67 18.37
C ASP A 222 3.58 16.14 18.14
N ASN A 223 2.37 15.56 18.31
CA ASN A 223 2.21 14.11 18.29
C ASN A 223 1.63 13.57 16.98
N ILE A 224 0.95 14.38 16.17
CA ILE A 224 0.26 13.85 14.97
C ILE A 224 1.26 13.29 13.96
N ALA A 225 2.34 14.02 13.68
CA ALA A 225 3.39 13.58 12.76
C ALA A 225 4.11 12.32 13.28
N VAL A 226 4.35 12.26 14.59
CA VAL A 226 4.98 11.10 15.25
C VAL A 226 4.07 9.87 15.18
N ASN A 227 2.79 10.03 15.51
CA ASN A 227 1.80 8.94 15.49
C ASN A 227 1.57 8.42 14.08
N MET A 228 1.47 9.31 13.08
CA MET A 228 1.34 8.92 11.68
C MET A 228 2.58 8.15 11.20
N ALA A 229 3.79 8.62 11.56
CA ALA A 229 5.02 7.91 11.22
C ALA A 229 5.09 6.53 11.92
N ALA A 230 4.74 6.46 13.21
CA ALA A 230 4.72 5.21 13.96
C ALA A 230 3.74 4.19 13.34
N MET A 231 2.53 4.63 13.00
CA MET A 231 1.55 3.80 12.30
C MET A 231 2.08 3.34 10.94
N ALA A 232 2.69 4.24 10.16
CA ALA A 232 3.29 3.88 8.88
C ALA A 232 4.39 2.82 9.02
N TYR A 233 5.25 2.91 10.04
CA TYR A 233 6.26 1.90 10.34
C TYR A 233 5.66 0.56 10.74
N ILE A 234 4.65 0.57 11.61
CA ILE A 234 3.92 -0.62 12.03
C ILE A 234 3.33 -1.30 10.79
N PHE A 235 2.59 -0.58 9.95
CA PHE A 235 2.03 -1.13 8.70
C PHE A 235 3.10 -1.65 7.75
N ALA A 236 4.23 -0.95 7.61
CA ALA A 236 5.33 -1.40 6.77
C ALA A 236 5.94 -2.73 7.25
N VAL A 237 6.18 -2.87 8.56
CA VAL A 237 6.76 -4.08 9.15
C VAL A 237 5.77 -5.25 9.09
N PHE A 238 4.54 -5.06 9.56
CA PHE A 238 3.52 -6.12 9.53
C PHE A 238 3.17 -6.51 8.09
N GLY A 239 3.00 -5.52 7.20
CA GLY A 239 2.77 -5.75 5.77
C GLY A 239 3.88 -6.56 5.14
N MET A 240 5.15 -6.20 5.38
CA MET A 240 6.30 -6.96 4.92
C MET A 240 6.27 -8.41 5.44
N MET A 241 6.05 -8.60 6.75
CA MET A 241 5.99 -9.94 7.33
C MET A 241 4.92 -10.81 6.66
N PHE A 242 3.69 -10.32 6.57
CA PHE A 242 2.58 -11.08 5.96
C PHE A 242 2.81 -11.35 4.47
N CYS A 243 3.31 -10.37 3.72
CA CYS A 243 3.56 -10.52 2.29
C CYS A 243 4.73 -11.46 1.96
N LEU A 244 5.68 -11.67 2.89
CA LEU A 244 6.82 -12.58 2.69
C LEU A 244 6.49 -14.05 2.95
N ILE A 245 5.50 -14.35 3.80
CA ILE A 245 5.18 -15.73 4.20
C ILE A 245 4.93 -16.62 2.98
N TYR A 246 4.03 -16.20 2.09
CA TYR A 246 3.64 -17.03 0.96
C TYR A 246 4.75 -17.23 -0.08
N PRO A 247 5.42 -16.16 -0.60
CA PRO A 247 6.54 -16.32 -1.53
C PRO A 247 7.68 -17.16 -0.95
N ALA A 248 7.99 -17.03 0.34
CA ALA A 248 9.03 -17.83 0.99
C ALA A 248 8.67 -19.32 1.05
N ILE A 249 7.44 -19.65 1.46
CA ILE A 249 6.96 -21.05 1.47
C ILE A 249 6.97 -21.64 0.06
N SER A 250 6.46 -20.90 -0.93
CA SER A 250 6.47 -21.32 -2.33
C SER A 250 7.89 -21.59 -2.83
N LEU A 251 8.85 -20.72 -2.53
CA LEU A 251 10.25 -20.90 -2.90
C LEU A 251 10.86 -22.16 -2.28
N VAL A 252 10.65 -22.38 -0.97
CA VAL A 252 11.19 -23.54 -0.25
C VAL A 252 10.58 -24.85 -0.77
N ILE A 253 9.30 -24.88 -1.10
CA ILE A 253 8.65 -26.11 -1.59
C ILE A 253 9.02 -26.39 -3.05
N LEU A 254 9.00 -25.39 -3.92
CA LEU A 254 9.26 -25.56 -5.36
C LEU A 254 10.71 -25.93 -5.68
N THR A 255 11.64 -25.61 -4.79
CA THR A 255 13.06 -25.99 -4.92
C THR A 255 13.35 -27.42 -4.48
N ARG A 256 12.40 -28.14 -3.87
CA ARG A 256 12.60 -29.52 -3.42
C ARG A 256 12.81 -30.49 -4.61
N PRO A 257 13.78 -31.43 -4.54
CA PRO A 257 14.04 -32.41 -5.60
C PRO A 257 12.81 -33.22 -6.02
N SER A 258 11.94 -33.61 -5.07
CA SER A 258 10.73 -34.39 -5.38
C SER A 258 9.69 -33.60 -6.19
N VAL A 259 9.64 -32.28 -6.02
CA VAL A 259 8.78 -31.39 -6.81
C VAL A 259 9.42 -31.13 -8.17
N LYS A 260 10.75 -30.98 -8.21
CA LYS A 260 11.50 -30.88 -9.46
C LYS A 260 11.25 -32.09 -10.35
N ALA A 261 11.39 -33.30 -9.81
CA ALA A 261 11.15 -34.55 -10.52
C ALA A 261 9.71 -34.64 -11.05
N ALA A 262 8.71 -34.29 -10.22
CA ALA A 262 7.31 -34.35 -10.63
C ALA A 262 6.97 -33.45 -11.82
N CYS A 263 7.62 -32.29 -11.95
CA CYS A 263 7.38 -31.37 -13.08
C CYS A 263 8.21 -31.67 -14.33
N CYS A 264 9.17 -32.60 -14.27
CA CYS A 264 10.02 -32.97 -15.40
C CYS A 264 9.55 -34.25 -16.11
N LEU A 265 8.57 -34.97 -15.57
CA LEU A 265 8.01 -36.19 -16.20
C LEU A 265 7.39 -35.91 -17.58
N ASP A 266 6.76 -34.74 -17.73
CA ASP A 266 6.09 -34.31 -18.97
C ASP A 266 7.08 -34.00 -20.12
N GLU A 267 8.31 -33.57 -19.79
CA GLU A 267 9.37 -33.36 -20.79
C GLU A 267 9.86 -34.68 -21.38
N LEU A 268 9.81 -35.77 -20.61
CA LEU A 268 10.25 -37.11 -21.03
C LEU A 268 9.19 -37.83 -21.85
N SER A 269 7.91 -37.75 -21.47
CA SER A 269 6.83 -38.36 -22.25
C SER A 269 6.67 -37.70 -23.63
N GLY A 270 6.84 -36.39 -23.72
CA GLY A 270 6.74 -35.67 -24.99
C GLY A 270 7.91 -35.89 -25.95
N SER A 271 9.06 -36.38 -25.48
CA SER A 271 10.17 -36.76 -26.36
C SER A 271 9.95 -38.13 -27.00
N GLU A 272 9.38 -39.09 -26.27
CA GLU A 272 9.10 -40.44 -26.78
C GLU A 272 8.03 -40.41 -27.89
N GLU A 273 6.93 -39.68 -27.69
CA GLU A 273 5.89 -39.54 -28.71
C GLU A 273 6.41 -38.87 -30.00
N ARG A 274 7.33 -37.91 -29.89
CA ARG A 274 7.94 -37.28 -31.08
C ARG A 274 8.92 -38.19 -31.80
N GLU A 275 9.62 -39.06 -31.09
CA GLU A 275 10.52 -40.03 -31.73
C GLU A 275 9.72 -41.10 -32.48
N GLU A 276 8.57 -41.54 -31.94
CA GLU A 276 7.65 -42.45 -32.64
C GLU A 276 6.99 -41.83 -33.88
N GLU A 277 6.65 -40.53 -33.86
CA GLU A 277 6.10 -39.85 -35.05
C GLU A 277 7.13 -39.64 -36.17
N LEU A 278 8.43 -39.67 -35.85
CA LEU A 278 9.52 -39.45 -36.80
C LEU A 278 10.10 -40.76 -37.37
N SER A 279 9.72 -41.92 -36.84
CA SER A 279 10.15 -43.25 -37.29
C SER A 279 9.16 -43.91 -38.23
#